data_AF-A0A9X8VKK6-F1
#
_entry.id   AF-A0A9X8VKK6-F1
#
_cell.length_a   1.000
_cell.length_b   1.000
_cell.length_c   1.000
_cell.angle_alpha   90.00
_cell.angle_beta   90.00
_cell.angle_gamma   90.00
#
_symmetry.space_group_name_H-M   'P 1'
#
loop_
_entity.id
_entity.type
_entity.pdbx_description
1 polymer ?
#
loop_
_entity_poly.entity_id
_entity_poly.type
_entity_poly.pdbx_seq_one_letter_code
_entity_poly.pdbx_strand_id
1 'polypeptide(L)'
;GNLTFAMMTEDGATTETWQFSPESQPPFIAPQQWHRIVSFSDDMTCRLAFYCTPEDYYHKKYELTRTHSEVIEAAARIAPGKALDLGCGGGRNSLYLNLKGFDVTAWDKHAPSIARLNQIVDAEQ
;
A
#
# COMPACT_ATOMS: atom_id res chain seq x y z
N GLY A 1 -19.97 -17.66 -9.17
CA GLY A 1 -20.31 -16.55 -10.07
C GLY A 1 -19.16 -16.10 -10.92
N ASN A 2 -19.47 -15.40 -12.00
CA ASN A 2 -18.54 -14.93 -13.04
C ASN A 2 -18.57 -13.40 -13.12
N LEU A 3 -17.45 -12.81 -13.55
CA LEU A 3 -17.27 -11.37 -13.71
C LEU A 3 -16.65 -11.06 -15.09
N THR A 4 -17.29 -10.21 -15.86
CA THR A 4 -16.75 -9.67 -17.13
C THR A 4 -16.17 -8.29 -16.88
N PHE A 5 -14.92 -8.10 -17.28
CA PHE A 5 -14.16 -6.87 -17.10
C PHE A 5 -13.73 -6.34 -18.47
N ALA A 6 -13.79 -5.02 -18.67
CA ALA A 6 -13.27 -4.37 -19.89
C ALA A 6 -12.08 -3.50 -19.55
N MET A 7 -11.00 -3.68 -20.30
CA MET A 7 -9.89 -2.75 -20.36
C MET A 7 -10.23 -1.63 -21.32
N MET A 8 -9.81 -0.42 -20.99
CA MET A 8 -10.24 0.78 -21.69
C MET A 8 -9.06 1.71 -21.97
N THR A 9 -9.24 2.56 -22.97
CA THR A 9 -8.49 3.80 -23.15
C THR A 9 -9.08 4.91 -22.29
N GLU A 10 -8.35 6.02 -22.15
CA GLU A 10 -8.78 7.20 -21.39
C GLU A 10 -10.06 7.85 -21.94
N ASP A 11 -10.27 7.80 -23.27
CA ASP A 11 -11.47 8.31 -23.95
C ASP A 11 -12.68 7.37 -23.84
N GLY A 12 -12.53 6.23 -23.16
CA GLY A 12 -13.62 5.30 -22.86
C GLY A 12 -13.84 4.20 -23.90
N ALA A 13 -13.00 4.09 -24.94
CA ALA A 13 -13.06 2.96 -25.86
C ALA A 13 -12.58 1.66 -25.19
N THR A 14 -13.28 0.55 -25.43
CA THR A 14 -12.88 -0.76 -24.91
C THR A 14 -11.77 -1.32 -25.78
N THR A 15 -10.64 -1.68 -25.16
CA THR A 15 -9.49 -2.29 -25.82
C THR A 15 -9.55 -3.81 -25.75
N GLU A 16 -9.89 -4.35 -24.58
CA GLU A 16 -9.96 -5.79 -24.33
C GLU A 16 -11.10 -6.13 -23.37
N THR A 17 -11.56 -7.38 -23.40
CA THR A 17 -12.55 -7.90 -22.44
C THR A 17 -12.04 -9.20 -21.84
N TRP A 18 -12.09 -9.29 -20.52
CA TRP A 18 -11.62 -10.41 -19.73
C TRP A 18 -12.79 -11.03 -18.94
N GLN A 19 -12.74 -12.33 -18.71
CA GLN A 19 -13.71 -13.04 -17.88
C GLN A 19 -13.00 -13.72 -16.71
N PHE A 20 -13.56 -13.53 -15.52
CA PHE A 20 -13.02 -14.04 -14.28
C PHE A 20 -14.03 -14.93 -13.56
N SER A 21 -13.51 -15.94 -12.89
CA SER A 21 -14.23 -16.90 -12.03
C SER A 21 -13.31 -17.33 -10.88
N PRO A 22 -13.78 -18.10 -9.89
CA PRO A 22 -12.89 -18.67 -8.87
C PRO A 22 -11.69 -19.45 -9.43
N GLU A 23 -11.86 -20.09 -10.60
CA GLU A 23 -10.83 -20.85 -11.32
C GLU A 23 -9.93 -19.97 -12.20
N SER A 24 -10.39 -18.78 -12.56
CA SER A 24 -9.67 -17.81 -13.42
C SER A 24 -9.67 -16.44 -12.74
N GLN A 25 -8.72 -16.23 -11.83
CA GLN A 25 -8.60 -14.99 -11.08
C GLN A 25 -7.92 -13.87 -11.89
N PRO A 26 -8.28 -12.60 -11.63
CA PRO A 26 -7.68 -11.48 -12.34
C PRO A 26 -6.21 -11.29 -11.97
N PRO A 27 -5.38 -10.82 -12.92
CA PRO A 27 -4.07 -10.27 -12.58
C PRO A 27 -4.23 -8.95 -11.80
N PHE A 28 -3.12 -8.42 -11.26
CA PHE A 28 -3.13 -7.05 -10.75
C PHE A 28 -3.43 -6.06 -11.86
N ILE A 29 -4.35 -5.14 -11.58
CA ILE A 29 -4.59 -3.99 -12.43
C ILE A 29 -3.54 -2.93 -12.11
N ALA A 30 -2.78 -2.52 -13.13
CA ALA A 30 -1.73 -1.52 -12.96
C ALA A 30 -2.32 -0.14 -12.55
N PRO A 31 -1.55 0.68 -11.81
CA PRO A 31 -1.94 2.06 -11.54
C PRO A 31 -2.24 2.82 -12.85
N GLN A 32 -3.23 3.72 -12.81
CA GLN A 32 -3.66 4.55 -13.95
C GLN A 32 -4.15 3.77 -15.19
N GLN A 33 -4.45 2.48 -15.06
CA GLN A 33 -5.03 1.69 -16.13
C GLN A 33 -6.56 1.86 -16.15
N TRP A 34 -7.13 2.36 -17.24
CA TRP A 34 -8.57 2.52 -17.39
C TRP A 34 -9.27 1.17 -17.57
N HIS A 35 -10.35 0.93 -16.82
CA HIS A 35 -11.09 -0.33 -16.84
C HIS A 35 -12.49 -0.19 -16.22
N ARG A 36 -13.38 -1.15 -16.48
CA ARG A 36 -14.70 -1.25 -15.83
C ARG A 36 -15.20 -2.69 -15.72
N ILE A 37 -16.09 -2.92 -14.76
CA ILE A 37 -16.93 -4.12 -14.73
C ILE A 37 -18.04 -3.95 -15.78
N VAL A 38 -18.19 -4.93 -16.67
CA VAL A 38 -19.19 -4.92 -17.76
C VAL A 38 -20.45 -5.68 -17.37
N SER A 39 -20.29 -6.87 -16.82
CA SER A 39 -21.39 -7.73 -16.40
C SER A 39 -20.89 -8.74 -15.37
N PHE A 40 -21.81 -9.35 -14.64
CA PHE A 40 -21.53 -10.41 -13.68
C PHE A 40 -22.76 -11.31 -13.55
N SER A 41 -22.57 -12.53 -13.05
CA SER A 41 -23.69 -13.44 -12.76
C SER A 41 -24.34 -13.11 -11.40
N ASP A 42 -25.60 -13.51 -11.22
CA ASP A 42 -26.38 -13.20 -10.01
C ASP A 42 -25.76 -13.74 -8.71
N ASP A 43 -24.99 -14.82 -8.80
CA ASP A 43 -24.27 -15.47 -7.69
C ASP A 43 -22.84 -14.95 -7.50
N MET A 44 -22.46 -13.84 -8.16
CA MET A 44 -21.11 -13.30 -8.07
C MET A 44 -20.84 -12.71 -6.68
N THR A 45 -19.75 -13.16 -6.08
CA THR A 45 -19.13 -12.53 -4.92
C THR A 45 -17.65 -12.31 -5.20
N CYS A 46 -17.10 -11.17 -4.82
CA CYS A 46 -15.68 -10.86 -5.00
C CYS A 46 -15.17 -9.90 -3.93
N ARG A 47 -13.85 -9.80 -3.82
CA ARG A 47 -13.17 -8.82 -2.96
C ARG A 47 -12.23 -8.00 -3.82
N LEU A 48 -12.38 -6.68 -3.75
CA LEU A 48 -11.39 -5.74 -4.27
C LEU A 48 -10.36 -5.46 -3.17
N ALA A 49 -9.08 -5.58 -3.51
CA ALA A 49 -7.97 -5.26 -2.62
C ALA A 49 -6.99 -4.34 -3.35
N PHE A 50 -6.53 -3.31 -2.65
CA PHE A 50 -5.56 -2.34 -3.15
C PHE A 50 -4.17 -2.70 -2.64
N TYR A 51 -3.19 -2.62 -3.54
CA TYR A 51 -1.80 -2.93 -3.25
C TYR A 51 -0.92 -1.74 -3.64
N CYS A 52 0.20 -1.60 -2.95
CA CYS A 52 1.23 -0.61 -3.24
C CYS A 52 2.59 -1.16 -2.83
N THR A 53 3.65 -0.44 -3.17
CA THR A 53 4.98 -0.80 -2.70
C THR A 53 5.15 -0.43 -1.22
N PRO A 54 6.06 -1.08 -0.47
CA PRO A 54 6.25 -0.81 0.95
C PRO A 54 6.53 0.65 1.28
N GLU A 55 7.19 1.38 0.37
CA GLU A 55 7.53 2.80 0.53
C GLU A 55 6.30 3.71 0.59
N ASP A 56 5.19 3.28 0.00
CA ASP A 56 3.95 4.04 -0.10
C ASP A 56 2.89 3.59 0.91
N TYR A 57 3.08 2.45 1.58
CA TYR A 57 2.06 1.82 2.42
C TYR A 57 1.48 2.76 3.49
N TYR A 58 2.31 3.30 4.37
CA TYR A 58 1.85 4.19 5.44
C TYR A 58 1.36 5.55 4.93
N HIS A 59 1.87 6.00 3.78
CA HIS A 59 1.35 7.19 3.11
C HIS A 59 -0.09 6.96 2.60
N LYS A 60 -0.33 5.83 1.93
CA LYS A 60 -1.64 5.48 1.37
C LYS A 60 -2.68 5.10 2.43
N LYS A 61 -2.26 4.39 3.49
CA LYS A 61 -3.17 3.87 4.53
C LYS A 61 -3.45 4.87 5.66
N TYR A 62 -2.47 5.70 6.05
CA TYR A 62 -2.57 6.60 7.21
C TYR A 62 -2.32 8.07 6.89
N GLU A 63 -2.22 8.42 5.60
CA GLU A 63 -2.01 9.79 5.13
C GLU A 63 -0.76 10.45 5.71
N LEU A 64 0.27 9.65 6.02
CA LEU A 64 1.57 10.18 6.41
C LEU A 64 2.25 10.83 5.20
N THR A 65 3.18 11.75 5.44
CA THR A 65 4.10 12.17 4.38
C THR A 65 4.92 10.96 3.94
N ARG A 66 5.18 10.86 2.63
CA ARG A 66 5.93 9.73 2.06
C ARG A 66 7.32 9.64 2.71
N THR A 67 7.79 8.42 2.96
CA THR A 67 9.14 8.12 3.43
C THR A 67 10.17 8.80 2.54
N HIS A 68 11.22 9.34 3.14
CA HIS A 68 12.30 9.98 2.40
C HIS A 68 12.98 9.01 1.42
N SER A 69 13.29 9.50 0.22
CA SER A 69 14.03 8.75 -0.80
C SER A 69 15.35 8.19 -0.26
N GLU A 70 16.05 8.97 0.56
CA GLU A 70 17.34 8.60 1.11
C GLU A 70 17.23 7.43 2.10
N VAL A 71 16.14 7.37 2.86
CA VAL A 71 15.85 6.26 3.79
C VAL A 71 15.51 4.99 3.03
N ILE A 72 14.72 5.11 1.95
CA ILE A 72 14.38 4.00 1.05
C ILE A 72 15.64 3.42 0.40
N GLU A 73 16.50 4.28 -0.14
CA GLU A 73 17.77 3.88 -0.75
C GLU A 73 18.71 3.22 0.27
N ALA A 74 18.83 3.79 1.47
CA ALA A 74 19.66 3.23 2.53
C ALA A 74 19.17 1.84 2.98
N ALA A 75 17.85 1.67 3.17
CA ALA A 75 17.24 0.40 3.58
C ALA A 75 17.42 -0.72 2.52
N ALA A 76 17.63 -0.38 1.25
CA ALA A 76 17.94 -1.36 0.20
C ALA A 76 19.40 -1.86 0.26
N ARG A 77 20.30 -1.13 0.92
CA ARG A 77 21.75 -1.43 1.00
C ARG A 77 22.19 -1.93 2.36
N ILE A 78 21.46 -1.59 3.41
CA ILE A 78 21.79 -1.90 4.80
C ILE A 78 20.90 -3.05 5.26
N ALA A 79 21.51 -4.13 5.76
CA ALA A 79 20.77 -5.25 6.32
C ALA A 79 19.96 -4.80 7.57
N PRO A 80 18.75 -5.33 7.78
CA PRO A 80 17.95 -4.98 8.94
C PRO A 80 18.67 -5.25 10.26
N GLY A 81 18.54 -4.31 11.18
CA GLY A 81 19.14 -4.34 12.52
C GLY A 81 18.49 -3.30 13.41
N LYS A 82 19.20 -2.86 14.45
CA LYS A 82 18.70 -1.78 15.33
C LYS A 82 18.84 -0.43 14.65
N ALA A 83 17.77 0.37 14.66
CA ALA A 83 17.75 1.73 14.14
C ALA A 83 17.19 2.71 15.17
N LEU A 84 17.73 3.94 15.20
CA LEU A 84 17.21 5.06 15.97
C LEU A 84 16.74 6.15 15.02
N ASP A 85 15.46 6.49 15.07
CA ASP A 85 14.86 7.62 14.35
C ASP A 85 14.71 8.80 15.32
N LEU A 86 15.65 9.75 15.26
CA LEU A 86 15.72 10.90 16.17
C LEU A 86 15.07 12.13 15.54
N GLY A 87 13.98 12.61 16.13
CA GLY A 87 13.08 13.57 15.51
C GLY A 87 12.11 12.90 14.54
N CYS A 88 11.51 11.78 14.96
CA CYS A 88 10.73 10.91 14.07
C CYS A 88 9.42 11.55 13.58
N GLY A 89 8.95 12.62 14.23
CA GLY A 89 7.64 13.22 13.96
C GLY A 89 6.54 12.17 13.99
N GLY A 90 5.67 12.16 12.97
CA GLY A 90 4.61 11.15 12.80
C GLY A 90 5.11 9.73 12.43
N GLY A 91 6.42 9.51 12.34
CA GLY A 91 7.03 8.19 12.28
C GLY A 91 7.07 7.52 10.90
N ARG A 92 6.93 8.27 9.79
CA ARG A 92 6.97 7.68 8.43
C ARG A 92 8.21 6.82 8.16
N ASN A 93 9.38 7.27 8.64
CA ASN A 93 10.64 6.56 8.44
C ASN A 93 10.71 5.36 9.38
N SER A 94 10.35 5.57 10.65
CA SER A 94 10.27 4.50 11.66
C SER A 94 9.40 3.33 11.23
N LEU A 95 8.17 3.63 10.77
CA LEU A 95 7.20 2.65 10.31
C LEU A 95 7.70 1.93 9.04
N TYR A 96 8.24 2.66 8.07
CA TYR A 96 8.84 2.04 6.88
C TYR A 96 10.01 1.12 7.23
N LEU A 97 10.95 1.57 8.07
CA LEU A 97 12.09 0.75 8.48
C LEU A 97 11.62 -0.51 9.24
N ASN A 98 10.62 -0.39 10.11
CA ASN A 98 10.04 -1.55 10.79
C ASN A 98 9.39 -2.53 9.80
N LEU A 99 8.64 -2.04 8.81
CA LEU A 99 8.09 -2.86 7.73
C LEU A 99 9.18 -3.57 6.91
N LYS A 100 10.38 -2.97 6.81
CA LYS A 100 11.57 -3.58 6.18
C LYS A 100 12.35 -4.52 7.12
N GLY A 101 11.88 -4.74 8.34
CA GLY A 101 12.44 -5.70 9.30
C GLY A 101 13.41 -5.11 10.32
N PHE A 102 13.56 -3.78 10.40
CA PHE A 102 14.40 -3.15 11.41
C PHE A 102 13.72 -3.14 12.79
N ASP A 103 14.52 -3.27 13.85
CA ASP A 103 14.13 -3.00 15.22
C ASP A 103 14.33 -1.50 15.49
N VAL A 104 13.24 -0.74 15.46
CA VAL A 104 13.28 0.72 15.44
C VAL A 104 12.92 1.30 16.81
N THR A 105 13.82 2.12 17.34
CA THR A 105 13.51 3.07 18.42
C THR A 105 13.26 4.44 17.81
N ALA A 106 12.12 5.07 18.12
CA ALA A 106 11.72 6.35 17.54
C ALA A 106 11.53 7.40 18.64
N TRP A 107 12.25 8.54 18.54
CA TRP A 107 12.20 9.62 19.53
C TRP A 107 11.72 10.92 18.88
N ASP A 108 10.78 11.60 19.54
CA ASP A 108 10.39 12.96 19.20
C ASP A 108 9.99 13.70 20.47
N LYS A 109 10.17 15.02 20.50
CA LYS A 109 9.74 15.86 21.62
C LYS A 109 8.22 16.14 21.59
N HIS A 110 7.58 15.99 20.43
CA HIS A 110 6.18 16.31 20.25
C HIS A 110 5.29 15.12 20.63
N ALA A 111 4.82 15.11 21.88
CA ALA A 111 4.00 14.02 22.42
C ALA A 111 2.79 13.62 21.55
N PRO A 112 2.03 14.54 20.91
CA PRO A 112 0.95 14.15 20.00
C PRO A 112 1.42 13.34 18.78
N SER A 113 2.61 13.62 18.24
CA SER A 113 3.19 12.84 17.14
C SER A 113 3.52 11.41 17.58
N ILE A 114 4.11 11.25 18.77
CA ILE A 114 4.39 9.94 19.35
C ILE A 114 3.10 9.18 19.64
N ALA A 115 2.07 9.84 20.17
CA ALA A 115 0.77 9.22 20.40
C ALA A 115 0.14 8.70 19.09
N ARG A 116 0.16 9.50 18.01
CA ARG A 116 -0.31 9.07 16.69
C ARG A 116 0.51 7.90 16.14
N LEU A 117 1.83 7.93 16.29
CA LEU A 117 2.71 6.84 15.86
C LEU A 117 2.35 5.54 16.59
N ASN A 118 2.20 5.57 17.91
CA ASN A 118 1.82 4.39 18.68
C ASN A 118 0.44 3.84 18.29
N GLN A 119 -0.55 4.71 18.02
CA GLN A 119 -1.85 4.28 17.49
C GLN A 119 -1.73 3.53 16.16
N ILE A 120 -0.84 3.97 15.27
CA ILE A 120 -0.58 3.28 14.00
C ILE A 120 0.10 1.93 14.26
N VAL A 121 1.09 1.88 15.16
CA VAL A 121 1.76 0.63 15.55
C VAL A 121 0.76 -0.39 16.11
N ASP A 122 -0.12 0.03 17.03
CA ASP A 122 -1.14 -0.84 17.63
C ASP A 122 -2.15 -1.34 16.59
N ALA A 123 -2.47 -0.53 15.57
CA ALA A 123 -3.40 -0.89 14.50
C ALA A 123 -2.81 -1.82 13.42
N GLU A 124 -1.48 -1.99 13.39
CA GLU A 124 -0.76 -2.87 12.46
C GLU A 124 -0.34 -4.22 13.08
N GLN A 125 -0.53 -4.40 14.39
CA GLN A 125 -0.34 -5.67 15.10
C GLN A 125 -1.58 -6.57 14.99
#